data_AF-A0A158PH62-F1
#
_entry.id   AF-A0A158PH62-F1
#
_cell.length_a   1.000
_cell.length_b   1.000
_cell.length_c   1.000
_cell.angle_alpha   90.00
_cell.angle_beta   90.00
_cell.angle_gamma   90.00
#
_symmetry.space_group_name_H-M   'P 1'
#
loop_
_entity.id
_entity.type
_entity.pdbx_description
1 polymer ?
#
loop_
_entity_poly.entity_id
_entity_poly.type
_entity_poly.pdbx_seq_one_letter_code
_entity_poly.pdbx_strand_id
1 'polypeptide(L)'
;MNNFYICCFSEARKYLEFYNLTVFPRRAFVIFLAKDGGDILRLDHLDEVIRFDSLITAALADRTPSEQGSCDPLCDLNRPFHLITKELRSNNSGTDNKLGYPESSFRGTTVFIGMHFFGASVVPGTNKLRAKSIILWYFSRVDTPERKQTYKDTTLNLFRVSTEGSFSNLIDFHIFGDEIANSEMVRGALEKVKKISPIGGDISDVNRLHISACLCDCRDLEANYITRHSILRLVNSLYGCTMFFLSTVLRRLVAITLITPFLATVAAFGLLSWMQYPIYSMQCVTPFLVLGIGVDDSFILIHRWKHRSDIPDHSLRLTKMSLFCLSTSVALFIDYIVTYTVLAPVVYICSDIGGYQVALSTKPSKSDFLGKCNVVELTLKRRRLIQPFMESLGANGKC
;
A
#
# COMPACT_ATOMS: atom_id res chain seq x y z
N MET A 1 21.65 -14.20 -0.74
CA MET A 1 20.82 -13.02 -0.46
C MET A 1 21.59 -11.92 0.27
N ASN A 2 22.33 -12.17 1.35
CA ASN A 2 23.10 -11.11 2.06
C ASN A 2 24.07 -10.28 1.21
N ASN A 3 24.81 -10.88 0.26
CA ASN A 3 25.74 -10.13 -0.60
C ASN A 3 25.06 -9.13 -1.54
N PHE A 4 23.82 -9.39 -1.95
CA PHE A 4 23.10 -8.51 -2.88
C PHE A 4 22.62 -7.23 -2.18
N TYR A 5 22.13 -7.34 -0.94
CA TYR A 5 21.69 -6.19 -0.15
C TYR A 5 22.85 -5.29 0.28
N ILE A 6 24.00 -5.88 0.64
CA ILE A 6 25.22 -5.13 0.96
C ILE A 6 25.69 -4.34 -0.28
N CYS A 7 25.62 -4.94 -1.46
CA CYS A 7 25.98 -4.27 -2.71
C CYS A 7 25.05 -3.09 -3.02
N CYS A 8 23.73 -3.30 -2.98
CA CYS A 8 22.74 -2.26 -3.24
C CYS A 8 22.86 -1.07 -2.27
N PHE A 9 23.12 -1.32 -0.98
CA PHE A 9 23.32 -0.25 0.00
C PHE A 9 24.64 0.49 -0.20
N SER A 10 25.71 -0.24 -0.56
CA SER A 10 27.00 0.40 -0.89
C SER A 10 26.88 1.32 -2.10
N GLU A 11 26.12 0.91 -3.11
CA GLU A 11 25.85 1.70 -4.31
C GLU A 11 24.98 2.92 -3.98
N ALA A 12 23.93 2.72 -3.18
CA ALA A 12 23.07 3.80 -2.71
C ALA A 12 23.85 4.89 -1.95
N ARG A 13 24.74 4.48 -1.03
CA ARG A 13 25.60 5.43 -0.31
C ARG A 13 26.57 6.14 -1.26
N LYS A 14 27.16 5.42 -2.22
CA LYS A 14 28.06 6.02 -3.22
C LYS A 14 27.34 7.03 -4.11
N TYR A 15 26.09 6.77 -4.48
CA TYR A 15 25.25 7.71 -5.22
C TYR A 15 25.01 9.00 -4.41
N LEU A 16 24.63 8.88 -3.14
CA LEU A 16 24.41 10.04 -2.27
C LEU A 16 25.69 10.85 -2.05
N GLU A 17 26.82 10.18 -1.84
CA GLU A 17 28.14 10.83 -1.74
C GLU A 17 28.52 11.55 -3.04
N PHE A 18 28.29 10.93 -4.21
CA PHE A 18 28.63 11.49 -5.51
C PHE A 18 27.84 12.76 -5.83
N TYR A 19 26.55 12.79 -5.50
CA TYR A 19 25.68 13.96 -5.73
C TYR A 19 25.61 14.92 -4.54
N ASN A 20 26.36 14.67 -3.46
CA ASN A 20 26.32 15.44 -2.22
C ASN A 20 24.89 15.61 -1.67
N LEU A 21 24.12 14.51 -1.65
CA LEU A 21 22.74 14.47 -1.19
C LEU A 21 22.66 13.78 0.17
N THR A 22 21.81 14.30 1.05
CA THR A 22 21.55 13.68 2.37
C THR A 22 20.53 12.55 2.28
N VAL A 23 19.55 12.71 1.38
CA VAL A 23 18.44 11.79 1.17
C VAL A 23 18.21 11.65 -0.34
N PHE A 24 17.72 10.49 -0.76
CA PHE A 24 17.31 10.28 -2.14
C PHE A 24 16.24 11.31 -2.57
N PRO A 25 16.40 11.91 -3.77
CA PRO A 25 15.40 12.83 -4.29
C PRO A 25 14.08 12.09 -4.51
N ARG A 26 12.97 12.77 -4.26
CA ARG A 26 11.64 12.24 -4.52
C ARG A 26 11.30 12.37 -5.99
N ARG A 27 10.69 11.32 -6.53
CA ARG A 27 10.28 11.25 -7.94
C ARG A 27 8.76 11.15 -8.07
N ALA A 28 8.25 11.86 -9.05
CA ALA A 28 6.90 11.70 -9.56
C ALA A 28 6.97 11.69 -11.09
N PHE A 29 6.10 10.92 -11.73
CA PHE A 29 5.91 10.94 -13.16
C PHE A 29 4.44 11.12 -13.49
N VAL A 30 4.18 11.87 -14.55
CA VAL A 30 2.83 12.20 -14.99
C VAL A 30 2.64 11.63 -16.38
N ILE A 31 1.60 10.82 -16.53
CA ILE A 31 1.17 10.24 -17.80
C ILE A 31 0.02 11.08 -18.33
N PHE A 32 0.15 11.60 -19.55
CA PHE A 32 -0.89 12.33 -20.26
C PHE A 32 -1.51 11.45 -21.34
N LEU A 33 -2.84 11.52 -21.45
CA LEU A 33 -3.67 10.82 -22.41
C LEU A 33 -4.65 11.81 -23.04
N ALA A 34 -4.99 11.61 -24.31
CA ALA A 34 -6.05 12.40 -24.94
C ALA A 34 -7.42 11.85 -24.52
N LYS A 35 -8.36 12.71 -24.11
CA LYS A 35 -9.70 12.29 -23.66
C LYS A 35 -10.52 11.62 -24.78
N ASP A 36 -10.22 11.94 -26.03
CA ASP A 36 -10.82 11.31 -27.21
C ASP A 36 -10.19 9.96 -27.58
N GLY A 37 -9.13 9.52 -26.87
CA GLY A 37 -8.37 8.32 -27.19
C GLY A 37 -7.53 8.43 -28.47
N GLY A 38 -7.38 9.65 -29.00
CA GLY A 38 -6.69 9.96 -30.24
C GLY A 38 -5.18 10.18 -30.06
N ASP A 39 -4.61 10.94 -31.01
CA ASP A 39 -3.20 11.34 -30.97
C ASP A 39 -3.01 12.54 -30.04
N ILE A 40 -2.09 12.41 -29.10
CA ILE A 40 -1.81 13.44 -28.09
C ILE A 40 -0.86 14.54 -28.60
N LEU A 41 -0.18 14.31 -29.74
CA LEU A 41 0.77 15.26 -30.33
C LEU A 41 0.10 16.41 -31.11
N ARG A 42 -1.21 16.60 -30.96
CA ARG A 42 -1.93 17.76 -31.53
C ARG A 42 -1.51 19.03 -30.81
N LEU A 43 -1.43 20.14 -31.53
CA LEU A 43 -0.96 21.43 -31.00
C LEU A 43 -1.78 21.87 -29.76
N ASP A 44 -3.12 21.80 -29.82
CA ASP A 44 -3.97 22.19 -28.68
C ASP A 44 -3.73 21.32 -27.43
N HIS A 45 -3.40 20.04 -27.62
CA HIS A 45 -3.14 19.11 -26.52
C HIS A 45 -1.74 19.33 -25.95
N LEU A 46 -0.75 19.59 -26.82
CA LEU A 46 0.61 19.94 -26.41
C LEU A 46 0.66 21.27 -25.64
N ASP A 47 -0.15 22.24 -26.02
CA ASP A 47 -0.27 23.52 -25.31
C ASP A 47 -0.79 23.33 -23.88
N GLU A 48 -1.76 22.44 -23.69
CA GLU A 48 -2.28 22.05 -22.37
C GLU A 48 -1.24 21.28 -21.53
N VAL A 49 -0.46 20.39 -22.16
CA VAL A 49 0.64 19.67 -21.48
C VAL A 49 1.75 20.64 -21.08
N ILE A 50 2.14 21.59 -21.93
CA ILE A 50 3.11 22.63 -21.60
C ILE A 50 2.59 23.54 -20.48
N ARG A 51 1.29 23.87 -20.50
CA ARG A 51 0.66 24.63 -19.40
C ARG A 51 0.74 23.88 -18.09
N PHE A 52 0.49 22.57 -18.10
CA PHE A 52 0.66 21.75 -16.90
C PHE A 52 2.12 21.74 -16.42
N ASP A 53 3.06 21.55 -17.34
CA ASP A 53 4.49 21.47 -17.03
C ASP A 53 5.04 22.77 -16.41
N SER A 54 4.61 23.93 -16.90
CA SER A 54 4.99 25.21 -16.30
C SER A 54 4.40 25.42 -14.91
N LEU A 55 3.14 24.99 -14.68
CA LEU A 55 2.48 25.09 -13.38
C LEU A 55 3.17 24.22 -12.32
N ILE A 56 3.47 22.95 -12.63
CA ILE A 56 4.13 22.06 -11.68
C ILE A 56 5.58 22.47 -11.43
N THR A 57 6.30 22.89 -12.46
CA THR A 57 7.68 23.38 -12.32
C THR A 57 7.71 24.64 -11.47
N ALA A 58 6.75 25.57 -11.65
CA ALA A 58 6.63 26.76 -10.80
C ALA A 58 6.22 26.41 -9.35
N ALA A 59 5.37 25.40 -9.15
CA ALA A 59 4.94 24.96 -7.82
C ALA A 59 6.08 24.26 -7.04
N LEU A 60 6.97 23.55 -7.74
CA LEU A 60 8.12 22.86 -7.16
C LEU A 60 9.39 23.72 -7.11
N ALA A 61 9.38 24.89 -7.77
CA ALA A 61 10.48 25.84 -7.70
C ALA A 61 10.66 26.35 -6.27
N ASP A 62 11.91 26.47 -5.83
CA ASP A 62 12.20 27.00 -4.51
C ASP A 62 11.82 28.48 -4.44
N ARG A 63 11.20 28.89 -3.32
CA ARG A 63 10.91 30.31 -3.05
C ARG A 63 12.16 31.08 -2.64
N THR A 64 13.20 30.36 -2.22
CA THR A 64 14.50 30.93 -1.88
C THR A 64 15.47 30.78 -3.05
N PRO A 65 16.25 31.82 -3.38
CA PRO A 65 17.30 31.72 -4.39
C PRO A 65 18.46 30.89 -3.81
N SER A 66 18.31 29.56 -3.80
CA SER A 66 19.41 28.64 -3.57
C SER A 66 20.20 28.49 -4.88
N GLU A 67 21.53 28.41 -4.79
CA GLU A 67 22.42 28.24 -5.95
C GLU A 67 22.14 26.95 -6.74
N GLN A 68 21.55 25.94 -6.09
CA GLN A 68 21.03 24.72 -6.73
C GLN A 68 19.49 24.73 -6.74
N GLY A 69 18.90 24.55 -7.93
CA GLY A 69 17.45 24.37 -8.07
C GLY A 69 16.95 23.08 -7.41
N SER A 70 15.69 23.05 -6.98
CA SER A 70 15.07 21.88 -6.33
C SER A 70 15.14 20.59 -7.16
N CYS A 71 15.26 20.69 -8.49
CA CYS A 71 15.32 19.54 -9.41
C CYS A 71 16.74 18.98 -9.65
N ASP A 72 17.78 19.61 -9.12
CA ASP A 72 19.16 19.18 -9.31
C ASP A 72 19.38 17.77 -8.72
N PRO A 73 20.05 16.84 -9.43
CA PRO A 73 20.81 17.00 -10.68
C PRO A 73 20.03 16.69 -11.97
N LEU A 74 18.74 16.36 -11.89
CA LEU A 74 17.94 15.82 -13.01
C LEU A 74 16.99 16.84 -13.66
N CYS A 75 17.33 18.14 -13.60
CA CYS A 75 16.50 19.20 -14.20
C CYS A 75 16.33 19.06 -15.73
N ASP A 76 17.32 18.50 -16.43
CA ASP A 76 17.30 18.34 -17.90
C ASP A 76 16.50 17.11 -18.38
N LEU A 77 15.87 16.35 -17.48
CA LEU A 77 15.24 15.08 -17.83
C LEU A 77 14.09 15.23 -18.83
N ASN A 78 13.33 16.32 -18.78
CA ASN A 78 12.22 16.61 -19.72
C ASN A 78 12.67 17.40 -20.96
N ARG A 79 13.96 17.70 -21.13
CA ARG A 79 14.47 18.47 -22.27
C ARG A 79 14.14 17.85 -23.64
N PRO A 80 14.24 16.52 -23.86
CA PRO A 80 13.86 15.90 -25.13
C PRO A 80 12.40 16.16 -25.53
N PHE A 81 11.48 16.21 -24.56
CA PHE A 81 10.07 16.54 -24.80
C PHE A 81 9.91 17.97 -25.34
N HIS A 82 10.57 18.95 -24.73
CA HIS A 82 10.53 20.34 -25.19
C HIS A 82 11.15 20.53 -26.58
N LEU A 83 12.22 19.79 -26.90
CA LEU A 83 12.83 19.81 -28.23
C LEU A 83 11.86 19.33 -29.31
N ILE A 84 11.20 18.18 -29.08
CA ILE A 84 10.20 17.63 -30.00
C ILE A 84 9.02 18.60 -30.16
N THR A 85 8.54 19.18 -29.06
CA THR A 85 7.39 20.08 -29.10
C THR A 85 7.71 21.38 -29.85
N LYS A 86 8.93 21.90 -29.67
CA LYS A 86 9.41 23.06 -30.43
C LYS A 86 9.52 22.75 -31.93
N GLU A 87 10.00 21.57 -32.29
CA GLU A 87 10.10 21.13 -33.69
C GLU A 87 8.71 20.98 -34.33
N LEU A 88 7.77 20.34 -33.62
CA LEU A 88 6.38 20.18 -34.08
C LEU A 88 5.68 21.52 -34.29
N ARG A 89 5.97 22.54 -33.47
CA ARG A 89 5.45 23.90 -33.65
C ARG A 89 6.12 24.65 -34.79
N SER A 90 7.42 24.44 -35.02
CA SER A 90 8.18 25.30 -35.92
C SER A 90 7.77 25.13 -37.38
N ASN A 91 7.16 24.01 -37.80
CA ASN A 91 6.74 23.63 -39.17
C ASN A 91 7.78 23.82 -40.29
N ASN A 92 8.91 24.43 -40.00
CA ASN A 92 10.09 24.55 -40.82
C ASN A 92 10.73 23.17 -40.79
N SER A 93 10.51 22.41 -41.86
CA SER A 93 11.27 21.22 -42.18
C SER A 93 12.71 21.62 -42.46
N GLY A 94 13.46 21.97 -41.42
CA GLY A 94 14.91 22.04 -41.51
C GLY A 94 15.39 20.68 -41.98
N THR A 95 16.08 20.63 -43.11
CA THR A 95 16.53 19.41 -43.80
C THR A 95 17.41 18.50 -42.94
N ASP A 96 17.82 18.95 -41.76
CA ASP A 96 18.72 18.26 -40.84
C ASP A 96 18.03 17.52 -39.68
N ASN A 97 16.70 17.66 -39.54
CA ASN A 97 15.95 17.05 -38.44
C ASN A 97 15.13 15.85 -38.93
N LYS A 98 15.44 14.66 -38.40
CA LYS A 98 14.71 13.42 -38.69
C LYS A 98 13.98 12.96 -37.45
N LEU A 99 12.66 13.14 -37.45
CA LEU A 99 11.78 12.63 -36.40
C LEU A 99 11.62 11.11 -36.56
N GLY A 100 12.12 10.38 -35.57
CA GLY A 100 12.13 8.92 -35.52
C GLY A 100 11.72 8.40 -34.15
N TYR A 101 11.35 7.13 -34.08
CA TYR A 101 11.07 6.43 -32.83
C TYR A 101 11.79 5.08 -32.85
N PRO A 102 12.52 4.68 -31.78
CA PRO A 102 12.56 5.29 -30.43
C PRO A 102 13.55 6.46 -30.25
N GLU A 103 14.39 6.72 -31.25
CA GLU A 103 15.36 7.81 -31.26
C GLU A 103 15.04 8.80 -32.39
N SER A 104 15.21 10.09 -32.11
CA SER A 104 15.08 11.18 -33.09
C SER A 104 16.42 11.86 -33.29
N SER A 105 16.70 12.30 -34.51
CA SER A 105 17.95 13.01 -34.83
C SER A 105 17.68 14.50 -35.03
N PHE A 106 18.37 15.33 -34.26
CA PHE A 106 18.32 16.79 -34.33
C PHE A 106 19.72 17.32 -34.64
N ARG A 107 19.90 17.99 -35.78
CA ARG A 107 21.18 18.59 -36.20
C ARG A 107 22.37 17.61 -36.06
N GLY A 108 22.16 16.35 -36.44
CA GLY A 108 23.17 15.28 -36.37
C GLY A 108 23.36 14.62 -34.99
N THR A 109 22.69 15.10 -33.93
CA THR A 109 22.71 14.46 -32.61
C THR A 109 21.48 13.58 -32.43
N THR A 110 21.67 12.31 -32.06
CA THR A 110 20.58 11.37 -31.74
C THR A 110 20.13 11.56 -30.30
N VAL A 111 18.84 11.76 -30.10
CA VAL A 111 18.20 11.92 -28.79
C VAL A 111 17.19 10.79 -28.61
N PHE A 112 17.30 10.07 -27.50
CA PHE A 112 16.35 9.04 -27.12
C PHE A 112 15.05 9.67 -26.61
N ILE A 113 13.95 9.44 -27.34
CA ILE A 113 12.63 10.01 -27.00
C ILE A 113 11.69 8.96 -26.39
N GLY A 114 12.12 7.69 -26.34
CA GLY A 114 11.33 6.57 -25.83
C GLY A 114 10.93 6.68 -24.36
N MET A 115 11.60 7.51 -23.55
CA MET A 115 11.21 7.75 -22.15
C MET A 115 9.98 8.67 -22.01
N HIS A 116 9.65 9.45 -23.04
CA HIS A 116 8.58 10.44 -22.99
C HIS A 116 7.37 10.05 -23.85
N PHE A 117 7.57 9.43 -25.02
CA PHE A 117 6.47 9.12 -25.91
C PHE A 117 6.20 7.62 -25.95
N PHE A 118 4.96 7.23 -25.64
CA PHE A 118 4.53 5.83 -25.64
C PHE A 118 3.45 5.57 -26.68
N GLY A 119 3.50 4.37 -27.25
CA GLY A 119 2.66 4.02 -28.40
C GLY A 119 2.94 4.92 -29.62
N ALA A 120 4.18 5.42 -29.73
CA ALA A 120 4.53 6.35 -30.78
C ALA A 120 4.81 5.62 -32.10
N SER A 121 4.37 6.23 -33.21
CA SER A 121 4.60 5.73 -34.56
C SER A 121 4.80 6.89 -35.51
N VAL A 122 5.75 6.74 -36.43
CA VAL A 122 5.97 7.70 -37.52
C VAL A 122 4.97 7.38 -38.63
N VAL A 123 4.29 8.40 -39.15
CA VAL A 123 3.34 8.23 -40.26
C VAL A 123 4.13 8.01 -41.56
N PRO A 124 3.92 6.89 -42.27
CA PRO A 124 4.67 6.59 -43.49
C PRO A 124 4.44 7.69 -44.54
N GLY A 125 5.53 8.19 -45.13
CA GLY A 125 5.49 9.26 -46.14
C GLY A 125 5.46 10.69 -45.58
N THR A 126 5.45 10.87 -44.26
CA THR A 126 5.57 12.20 -43.63
C THR A 126 6.56 12.18 -42.47
N ASN A 127 7.26 13.28 -42.21
CA ASN A 127 8.06 13.45 -41.00
C ASN A 127 7.20 13.76 -39.76
N LYS A 128 5.98 13.19 -39.66
CA LYS A 128 5.07 13.41 -38.54
C LYS A 128 5.12 12.23 -37.57
N LEU A 129 5.34 12.56 -36.30
CA LEU A 129 5.25 11.63 -35.18
C LEU A 129 3.82 11.64 -34.64
N ARG A 130 3.26 10.46 -34.35
CA ARG A 130 2.01 10.29 -33.58
C ARG A 130 2.35 9.56 -32.29
N ALA A 131 1.70 9.90 -31.18
CA ALA A 131 1.86 9.20 -29.92
C ALA A 131 0.51 9.04 -29.20
N LYS A 132 0.38 7.95 -28.43
CA LYS A 132 -0.84 7.70 -27.65
C LYS A 132 -0.78 8.37 -26.27
N SER A 133 0.41 8.42 -25.68
CA SER A 133 0.62 9.05 -24.38
C SER A 133 1.98 9.72 -24.28
N ILE A 134 2.04 10.71 -23.40
CA ILE A 134 3.26 11.43 -23.02
C ILE A 134 3.55 11.14 -21.55
N ILE A 135 4.81 10.94 -21.20
CA ILE A 135 5.28 10.84 -19.80
C ILE A 135 6.28 11.96 -19.53
N LEU A 136 6.00 12.74 -18.49
CA LEU A 136 6.93 13.73 -17.95
C LEU A 136 7.38 13.30 -16.56
N TRP A 137 8.64 13.60 -16.25
CA TRP A 137 9.30 13.14 -15.04
C TRP A 137 9.70 14.34 -14.19
N TYR A 138 9.32 14.32 -12.92
CA TYR A 138 9.54 15.41 -11.97
C TYR A 138 10.32 14.88 -10.77
N PHE A 139 11.55 15.38 -10.63
CA PHE A 139 12.43 15.07 -9.52
C PHE A 139 12.57 16.29 -8.63
N SER A 140 12.56 16.08 -7.31
CA SER A 140 12.74 17.14 -6.34
C SER A 140 13.56 16.66 -5.15
N ARG A 141 14.56 17.45 -4.77
CA ARG A 141 15.35 17.28 -3.55
C ARG A 141 14.49 17.57 -2.32
N VAL A 142 14.63 16.72 -1.30
CA VAL A 142 13.86 16.80 -0.04
C VAL A 142 14.76 16.99 1.18
N ASP A 143 15.89 17.69 1.01
CA ASP A 143 16.86 17.90 2.09
C ASP A 143 16.31 18.75 3.25
N THR A 144 15.36 19.66 2.97
CA THR A 144 14.70 20.48 3.99
C THR A 144 13.28 19.99 4.27
N PRO A 145 12.81 20.07 5.52
CA PRO A 145 11.45 19.65 5.87
C PRO A 145 10.39 20.49 5.14
N GLU A 146 10.65 21.77 4.85
CA GLU A 146 9.73 22.65 4.12
C GLU A 146 9.57 22.21 2.65
N ARG A 147 10.68 21.86 1.98
CA ARG A 147 10.65 21.34 0.60
C ARG A 147 9.93 20.00 0.56
N LYS A 148 10.20 19.12 1.51
CA LYS A 148 9.51 17.83 1.65
C LYS A 148 8.00 18.00 1.78
N GLN A 149 7.57 18.92 2.63
CA GLN A 149 6.14 19.20 2.83
C GLN A 149 5.51 19.84 1.59
N THR A 150 6.16 20.82 0.98
CA THR A 150 5.69 21.47 -0.26
C THR A 150 5.54 20.46 -1.40
N TYR A 151 6.53 19.59 -1.59
CA TYR A 151 6.49 18.52 -2.58
C TYR A 151 5.33 17.56 -2.32
N LYS A 152 5.15 17.13 -1.06
CA LYS A 152 4.07 16.23 -0.65
C LYS A 152 2.70 16.86 -0.92
N ASP A 153 2.47 18.09 -0.46
CA ASP A 153 1.18 18.78 -0.61
C ASP A 153 0.85 19.06 -2.08
N THR A 154 1.85 19.48 -2.87
CA THR A 154 1.69 19.71 -4.31
C THR A 154 1.33 18.42 -5.03
N THR A 155 2.05 17.32 -4.76
CA THR A 155 1.85 16.02 -5.41
C THR A 155 0.49 15.42 -5.03
N LEU A 156 0.08 15.51 -3.76
CA LEU A 156 -1.24 15.04 -3.31
C LEU A 156 -2.39 15.88 -3.88
N ASN A 157 -2.23 17.20 -3.97
CA ASN A 157 -3.21 18.08 -4.60
C ASN A 157 -3.37 17.76 -6.09
N LEU A 158 -2.27 17.55 -6.81
CA LEU A 158 -2.30 17.13 -8.21
C LEU A 158 -2.98 15.76 -8.38
N PHE A 159 -2.74 14.83 -7.46
CA PHE A 159 -3.41 13.53 -7.47
C PHE A 159 -4.92 13.65 -7.31
N ARG A 160 -5.39 14.57 -6.44
CA ARG A 160 -6.82 14.85 -6.29
C ARG A 160 -7.41 15.42 -7.58
N VAL A 161 -6.76 16.42 -8.18
CA VAL A 161 -7.20 17.03 -9.45
C VAL A 161 -7.22 16.00 -10.59
N SER A 162 -6.23 15.11 -10.64
CA SER A 162 -6.16 14.00 -11.59
C SER A 162 -7.36 13.05 -11.43
N THR A 163 -7.71 12.70 -10.18
CA THR A 163 -8.83 11.80 -9.89
C THR A 163 -10.19 12.42 -10.22
N GLU A 164 -10.32 13.73 -10.05
CA GLU A 164 -11.54 14.49 -10.39
C GLU A 164 -11.67 14.76 -11.90
N GLY A 165 -10.57 14.68 -12.66
CA GLY A 165 -10.57 14.94 -14.11
C GLY A 165 -10.85 16.40 -14.48
N SER A 166 -10.66 17.33 -13.55
CA SER A 166 -11.11 18.74 -13.61
C SER A 166 -10.12 19.71 -14.28
N PHE A 167 -8.94 19.25 -14.69
CA PHE A 167 -7.89 20.13 -15.22
C PHE A 167 -8.17 20.68 -16.62
N SER A 168 -8.60 19.84 -17.55
CA SER A 168 -8.81 20.22 -18.95
C SER A 168 -9.87 19.36 -19.62
N ASN A 169 -10.51 19.87 -20.66
CA ASN A 169 -11.47 19.12 -21.48
C ASN A 169 -10.79 18.30 -22.58
N LEU A 170 -9.52 18.57 -22.90
CA LEU A 170 -8.78 17.93 -23.98
C LEU A 170 -7.92 16.75 -23.51
N ILE A 171 -7.24 16.94 -22.39
CA ILE A 171 -6.29 15.95 -21.85
C ILE A 171 -6.78 15.38 -20.53
N ASP A 172 -6.47 14.11 -20.31
CA ASP A 172 -6.55 13.42 -19.03
C ASP A 172 -5.12 13.12 -18.57
N PHE A 173 -4.84 13.31 -17.28
CA PHE A 173 -3.51 13.10 -16.75
C PHE A 173 -3.56 12.26 -15.48
N HIS A 174 -2.56 11.39 -15.31
CA HIS A 174 -2.39 10.53 -14.14
C HIS A 174 -1.01 10.71 -13.55
N ILE A 175 -0.96 11.08 -12.28
CA ILE A 175 0.29 11.26 -11.54
C ILE A 175 0.58 10.05 -10.67
N PHE A 176 1.83 9.61 -10.69
CA PHE A 176 2.37 8.56 -9.84
C PHE A 176 3.63 9.07 -9.17
N GLY A 177 3.82 8.74 -7.90
CA GLY A 177 5.00 9.16 -7.14
C GLY A 177 5.09 8.45 -5.81
N ASP A 178 6.28 8.52 -5.20
CA ASP A 178 6.57 7.78 -3.97
C ASP A 178 5.63 8.19 -2.82
N GLU A 179 5.36 9.50 -2.69
CA GLU A 179 4.47 10.04 -1.64
C GLU A 179 3.00 9.63 -1.83
N ILE A 180 2.54 9.49 -3.09
CA ILE A 180 1.19 9.01 -3.42
C ILE A 180 1.08 7.51 -3.11
N ALA A 181 2.07 6.72 -3.52
CA ALA A 181 2.06 5.28 -3.24
C ALA A 181 2.03 5.02 -1.73
N ASN A 182 2.79 5.80 -0.96
CA ASN A 182 2.80 5.70 0.49
C ASN A 182 1.45 6.10 1.11
N SER A 183 0.85 7.21 0.67
CA SER A 183 -0.45 7.65 1.20
C SER A 183 -1.57 6.65 0.87
N GLU A 184 -1.58 6.12 -0.35
CA GLU A 184 -2.55 5.11 -0.80
C GLU A 184 -2.37 3.77 -0.07
N MET A 185 -1.13 3.38 0.23
CA MET A 185 -0.85 2.18 1.05
C MET A 185 -1.42 2.32 2.46
N VAL A 186 -1.17 3.46 3.12
CA VAL A 186 -1.71 3.74 4.47
C VAL A 186 -3.23 3.81 4.44
N ARG A 187 -3.80 4.47 3.43
CA ARG A 187 -5.26 4.52 3.22
C ARG A 187 -5.85 3.12 3.07
N GLY A 188 -5.22 2.26 2.27
CA GLY A 188 -5.62 0.88 2.08
C GLY A 188 -5.59 0.04 3.36
N ALA A 189 -4.58 0.26 4.21
CA ALA A 189 -4.50 -0.37 5.53
C ALA A 189 -5.67 0.08 6.42
N LEU A 190 -5.94 1.38 6.51
CA LEU A 190 -7.03 1.93 7.33
C LEU A 190 -8.42 1.49 6.85
N GLU A 191 -8.67 1.45 5.54
CA GLU A 191 -9.94 0.95 4.99
C GLU A 191 -10.17 -0.52 5.36
N LYS A 192 -9.12 -1.35 5.34
CA LYS A 192 -9.20 -2.75 5.78
C LYS A 192 -9.48 -2.84 7.26
N VAL A 193 -8.77 -2.07 8.09
CA VAL A 193 -9.01 -2.04 9.55
C VAL A 193 -10.46 -1.66 9.85
N LYS A 194 -11.00 -0.64 9.17
CA LYS A 194 -12.42 -0.24 9.31
C LYS A 194 -13.40 -1.33 8.90
N LYS A 195 -13.06 -2.13 7.88
CA LYS A 195 -13.90 -3.25 7.43
C LYS A 195 -13.83 -4.46 8.37
N ILE A 196 -12.66 -4.72 8.96
CA ILE A 196 -12.44 -5.87 9.85
C ILE A 196 -12.94 -5.56 11.27
N SER A 197 -12.81 -4.31 11.72
CA SER A 197 -13.33 -3.83 12.99
C SER A 197 -14.59 -2.98 12.76
N PRO A 198 -15.80 -3.56 12.81
CA PRO A 198 -17.03 -2.76 12.93
C PRO A 198 -17.11 -1.98 14.27
N ILE A 199 -16.10 -2.09 15.14
CA ILE A 199 -16.03 -1.49 16.48
C ILE A 199 -15.43 -0.08 16.46
N GLY A 200 -14.96 0.42 15.30
CA GLY A 200 -14.44 1.79 15.13
C GLY A 200 -15.50 2.89 15.05
N GLY A 201 -16.53 2.84 15.90
CA GLY A 201 -17.29 4.02 16.30
C GLY A 201 -16.61 4.67 17.51
N ASP A 202 -16.84 5.96 17.73
CA ASP A 202 -16.20 6.77 18.78
C ASP A 202 -16.00 6.05 20.12
N ILE A 203 -14.81 6.26 20.70
CA ILE A 203 -14.33 5.73 21.99
C ILE A 203 -15.13 6.28 23.21
N SER A 204 -16.30 6.88 22.99
CA SER A 204 -17.20 7.34 24.06
C SER A 204 -18.17 6.27 24.60
N ASP A 205 -18.28 5.08 23.98
CA ASP A 205 -19.23 4.04 24.42
C ASP A 205 -18.57 2.71 24.84
N VAL A 206 -17.66 2.77 25.82
CA VAL A 206 -17.06 1.57 26.46
C VAL A 206 -18.07 0.76 27.30
N ASN A 207 -19.29 1.27 27.50
CA ASN A 207 -20.33 0.60 28.31
C ASN A 207 -21.33 -0.27 27.53
N ARG A 208 -21.17 -0.47 26.21
CA ARG A 208 -22.10 -1.31 25.42
C ARG A 208 -21.39 -2.35 24.55
N LEU A 209 -20.53 -3.14 25.18
CA LEU A 209 -19.98 -4.37 24.60
C LEU A 209 -21.10 -5.41 24.40
N HIS A 210 -21.91 -5.26 23.35
CA HIS A 210 -22.82 -6.31 22.91
C HIS A 210 -22.02 -7.40 22.22
N ILE A 211 -21.55 -8.35 23.03
CA ILE A 211 -21.15 -9.70 22.63
C ILE A 211 -22.39 -10.38 22.02
N SER A 212 -22.69 -10.09 20.76
CA SER A 212 -23.91 -10.57 20.09
C SER A 212 -23.70 -11.15 18.69
N ALA A 213 -22.45 -11.39 18.27
CA ALA A 213 -22.18 -11.97 16.95
C ALA A 213 -21.66 -13.43 16.99
N CYS A 214 -21.61 -14.06 18.17
CA CYS A 214 -21.26 -15.49 18.29
C CYS A 214 -22.34 -16.31 19.05
N LEU A 215 -23.58 -15.80 19.10
CA LEU A 215 -24.68 -16.33 19.93
C LEU A 215 -25.98 -16.65 19.16
N CYS A 216 -25.88 -16.92 17.86
CA CYS A 216 -26.89 -17.68 17.13
C CYS A 216 -26.14 -18.89 16.55
N ASP A 217 -26.31 -20.10 17.07
CA ASP A 217 -27.49 -20.90 16.75
C ASP A 217 -27.71 -21.99 17.82
N CYS A 218 -28.71 -21.81 18.69
CA CYS A 218 -29.22 -22.83 19.62
C CYS A 218 -30.59 -22.39 20.18
N ARG A 219 -31.43 -21.81 19.32
CA ARG A 219 -32.81 -21.47 19.67
C ARG A 219 -33.70 -21.90 18.51
N ASP A 220 -33.91 -23.20 18.39
CA ASP A 220 -35.08 -23.78 17.73
C ASP A 220 -35.15 -25.28 18.04
N LEU A 221 -35.90 -25.65 19.09
CA LEU A 221 -36.54 -26.97 19.28
C LEU A 221 -37.43 -26.91 20.53
N GLU A 222 -38.45 -26.05 20.52
CA GLU A 222 -39.65 -26.27 21.33
C GLU A 222 -40.78 -26.71 20.40
N ALA A 223 -41.07 -28.01 20.36
CA ALA A 223 -42.37 -28.49 19.94
C ALA A 223 -42.70 -29.84 20.60
N ASN A 224 -43.83 -29.83 21.31
CA ASN A 224 -44.64 -30.95 21.78
C ASN A 224 -44.09 -31.84 22.91
N TYR A 225 -44.71 -31.72 24.11
CA TYR A 225 -45.73 -32.68 24.58
C TYR A 225 -46.26 -32.25 25.97
N ILE A 226 -47.50 -31.77 26.04
CA ILE A 226 -48.24 -31.51 27.29
C ILE A 226 -49.10 -32.75 27.58
N THR A 227 -48.74 -33.52 28.62
CA THR A 227 -49.63 -34.11 29.66
C THR A 227 -49.03 -35.39 30.27
N ARG A 228 -48.32 -35.27 31.41
CA ARG A 228 -48.52 -36.07 32.65
C ARG A 228 -47.35 -35.94 33.63
N HIS A 229 -47.71 -35.84 34.91
CA HIS A 229 -46.93 -35.89 36.15
C HIS A 229 -45.97 -34.72 36.47
N SER A 230 -46.28 -34.08 37.61
CA SER A 230 -45.58 -33.03 38.36
C SER A 230 -44.08 -33.27 38.58
N ILE A 231 -43.59 -34.50 38.39
CA ILE A 231 -42.18 -34.88 38.49
C ILE A 231 -41.38 -34.43 37.25
N LEU A 232 -42.00 -34.44 36.06
CA LEU A 232 -41.32 -34.04 34.80
C LEU A 232 -41.04 -32.53 34.73
N ARG A 233 -41.82 -31.70 35.43
CA ARG A 233 -41.60 -30.24 35.50
C ARG A 233 -40.39 -29.86 36.37
N LEU A 234 -40.14 -30.59 37.46
CA LEU A 234 -38.92 -30.44 38.26
C LEU A 234 -37.70 -30.91 37.47
N VAL A 235 -37.82 -32.03 36.75
CA VAL A 235 -36.76 -32.54 35.88
C VAL A 235 -36.46 -31.55 34.75
N ASN A 236 -37.46 -31.09 33.98
CA ASN A 236 -37.22 -30.11 32.90
C ASN A 236 -36.71 -28.74 33.41
N SER A 237 -37.10 -28.29 34.61
CA SER A 237 -36.53 -27.07 35.20
C SER A 237 -35.09 -27.27 35.69
N LEU A 238 -34.75 -28.46 36.20
CA LEU A 238 -33.38 -28.79 36.62
C LEU A 238 -32.46 -28.99 35.40
N TYR A 239 -32.96 -29.63 34.34
CA TYR A 239 -32.28 -29.73 33.04
C TYR A 239 -32.15 -28.36 32.34
N GLY A 240 -33.16 -27.50 32.43
CA GLY A 240 -33.11 -26.12 31.94
C GLY A 240 -32.11 -25.26 32.70
N CYS A 241 -32.08 -25.32 34.04
CA CYS A 241 -31.10 -24.61 34.86
C CYS A 241 -29.67 -25.11 34.63
N THR A 242 -29.44 -26.42 34.50
CA THR A 242 -28.11 -26.97 34.20
C THR A 242 -27.63 -26.63 32.79
N MET A 243 -28.50 -26.66 31.77
CA MET A 243 -28.17 -26.22 30.40
C MET A 243 -27.93 -24.70 30.32
N PHE A 244 -28.70 -23.89 31.03
CA PHE A 244 -28.50 -22.43 31.10
C PHE A 244 -27.22 -22.07 31.85
N PHE A 245 -26.89 -22.79 32.93
CA PHE A 245 -25.65 -22.64 33.69
C PHE A 245 -24.43 -23.08 32.86
N LEU A 246 -24.53 -24.19 32.11
CA LEU A 246 -23.48 -24.67 31.20
C LEU A 246 -23.26 -23.71 30.01
N SER A 247 -24.34 -23.15 29.45
CA SER A 247 -24.30 -22.09 28.43
C SER A 247 -23.65 -20.81 28.95
N THR A 248 -23.91 -20.43 30.20
CA THR A 248 -23.34 -19.22 30.82
C THR A 248 -21.85 -19.39 31.15
N VAL A 249 -21.44 -20.57 31.64
CA VAL A 249 -20.03 -20.89 31.91
C VAL A 249 -19.23 -20.93 30.61
N LEU A 250 -19.76 -21.58 29.56
CA LEU A 250 -19.12 -21.61 28.25
C LEU A 250 -18.98 -20.21 27.64
N ARG A 251 -20.02 -19.38 27.77
CA ARG A 251 -20.00 -17.97 27.30
C ARG A 251 -18.97 -17.12 28.04
N ARG A 252 -18.81 -17.32 29.35
CA ARG A 252 -17.76 -16.63 30.15
C ARG A 252 -16.36 -17.09 29.76
N LEU A 253 -16.16 -18.39 29.52
CA LEU A 253 -14.88 -18.93 29.05
C LEU A 253 -14.50 -18.36 27.68
N VAL A 254 -15.44 -18.34 26.73
CA VAL A 254 -15.22 -17.77 25.40
C VAL A 254 -14.91 -16.27 25.46
N ALA A 255 -15.59 -15.52 26.34
CA ALA A 255 -15.30 -14.11 26.54
C ALA A 255 -13.87 -13.86 27.08
N ILE A 256 -13.43 -14.66 28.06
CA ILE A 256 -12.07 -14.59 28.60
C ILE A 256 -11.04 -14.90 27.51
N THR A 257 -11.27 -15.93 26.69
CA THR A 257 -10.36 -16.33 25.60
C THR A 257 -10.24 -15.29 24.47
N LEU A 258 -11.24 -14.40 24.31
CA LEU A 258 -11.18 -13.30 23.35
C LEU A 258 -10.52 -12.04 23.93
N ILE A 259 -10.78 -11.74 25.21
CA ILE A 259 -10.28 -10.53 25.86
C ILE A 259 -8.79 -10.63 26.16
N THR A 260 -8.29 -11.79 26.58
CA THR A 260 -6.87 -11.99 26.91
C THR A 260 -5.90 -11.67 25.75
N PRO A 261 -6.05 -12.25 24.53
CA PRO A 261 -5.17 -11.93 23.42
C PRO A 261 -5.33 -10.48 22.94
N PHE A 262 -6.54 -9.92 23.01
CA PHE A 262 -6.75 -8.50 22.71
C PHE A 262 -5.95 -7.59 23.65
N LEU A 263 -6.07 -7.81 24.96
CA LEU A 263 -5.35 -7.01 25.96
C LEU A 263 -3.83 -7.17 25.83
N ALA A 264 -3.35 -8.37 25.49
CA ALA A 264 -1.94 -8.63 25.22
C ALA A 264 -1.44 -7.84 24.01
N THR A 265 -2.22 -7.77 22.91
CA THR A 265 -1.83 -6.96 21.74
C THR A 265 -1.75 -5.48 22.07
N VAL A 266 -2.72 -4.93 22.80
CA VAL A 266 -2.73 -3.52 23.22
C VAL A 266 -1.52 -3.22 24.10
N ALA A 267 -1.18 -4.10 25.05
CA ALA A 267 0.01 -3.96 25.89
C ALA A 267 1.31 -3.99 25.07
N ALA A 268 1.41 -4.89 24.08
CA ALA A 268 2.58 -5.00 23.22
C ALA A 268 2.76 -3.75 22.33
N PHE A 269 1.70 -3.27 21.67
CA PHE A 269 1.74 -2.03 20.89
C PHE A 269 2.01 -0.80 21.76
N GLY A 270 1.46 -0.75 22.98
CA GLY A 270 1.75 0.30 23.95
C GLY A 270 3.22 0.34 24.35
N LEU A 271 3.84 -0.82 24.59
CA LEU A 271 5.26 -0.94 24.92
C LEU A 271 6.16 -0.55 23.74
N LEU A 272 5.82 -0.98 22.52
CA LEU A 272 6.54 -0.56 21.30
C LEU A 272 6.44 0.94 21.06
N SER A 273 5.27 1.54 21.31
CA SER A 273 5.07 2.99 21.23
C SER A 273 5.87 3.74 22.30
N TRP A 274 5.97 3.19 23.51
CA TRP A 274 6.81 3.75 24.58
C TRP A 274 8.29 3.75 24.18
N MET A 275 8.75 2.67 23.56
CA MET A 275 10.12 2.52 23.06
C MET A 275 10.42 3.33 21.79
N GLN A 276 9.48 4.17 21.33
CA GLN A 276 9.59 4.99 20.12
C GLN A 276 9.91 4.19 18.84
N TYR A 277 9.45 2.95 18.75
CA TYR A 277 9.63 2.16 17.55
C TYR A 277 8.64 2.61 16.45
N PRO A 278 9.07 2.81 15.20
CA PRO A 278 8.18 3.25 14.13
C PRO A 278 7.12 2.16 13.81
N ILE A 279 5.85 2.56 13.79
CA ILE A 279 4.75 1.67 13.43
C ILE A 279 4.60 1.62 11.91
N TYR A 280 4.69 0.42 11.34
CA TYR A 280 4.57 0.21 9.90
C TYR A 280 3.14 -0.13 9.49
N SER A 281 2.75 0.22 8.26
CA SER A 281 1.41 -0.08 7.70
C SER A 281 1.05 -1.56 7.71
N MET A 282 2.05 -2.47 7.62
CA MET A 282 1.82 -3.91 7.72
C MET A 282 1.39 -4.37 9.12
N GLN A 283 1.79 -3.66 10.17
CA GLN A 283 1.45 -4.01 11.55
C GLN A 283 -0.03 -3.83 11.87
N CYS A 284 -0.80 -3.15 11.01
CA CYS A 284 -2.26 -3.07 11.10
C CYS A 284 -2.96 -4.45 11.01
N VAL A 285 -2.29 -5.48 10.47
CA VAL A 285 -2.83 -6.85 10.36
C VAL A 285 -2.52 -7.69 11.62
N THR A 286 -1.50 -7.33 12.39
CA THR A 286 -1.00 -8.11 13.53
C THR A 286 -2.05 -8.39 14.61
N PRO A 287 -2.91 -7.45 15.04
CA PRO A 287 -3.93 -7.75 16.05
C PRO A 287 -4.89 -8.86 15.61
N PHE A 288 -5.25 -8.91 14.33
CA PHE A 288 -6.17 -9.92 13.80
C PHE A 288 -5.51 -11.30 13.70
N LEU A 289 -4.22 -11.35 13.34
CA LEU A 289 -3.46 -12.60 13.33
C LEU A 289 -3.28 -13.16 14.73
N VAL A 290 -2.92 -12.32 15.70
CA VAL A 290 -2.74 -12.74 17.10
C VAL A 290 -4.06 -13.22 17.72
N LEU A 291 -5.17 -12.56 17.41
CA LEU A 291 -6.50 -13.04 17.81
C LEU A 291 -6.82 -14.41 17.20
N GLY A 292 -6.52 -14.63 15.93
CA GLY A 292 -6.74 -15.93 15.27
C GLY A 292 -5.96 -17.06 15.95
N ILE A 293 -4.67 -16.85 16.21
CA ILE A 293 -3.81 -17.83 16.88
C ILE A 293 -4.29 -18.09 18.32
N GLY A 294 -4.57 -17.03 19.08
CA GLY A 294 -4.97 -17.16 20.48
C GLY A 294 -6.32 -17.88 20.68
N VAL A 295 -7.25 -17.71 19.73
CA VAL A 295 -8.56 -18.40 19.76
C VAL A 295 -8.41 -19.88 19.41
N ASP A 296 -7.59 -20.23 18.42
CA ASP A 296 -7.33 -21.62 18.05
C ASP A 296 -6.70 -22.42 19.20
N ASP A 297 -5.66 -21.86 19.83
CA ASP A 297 -5.00 -22.44 21.01
C ASP A 297 -5.98 -22.64 22.18
N SER A 298 -6.89 -21.68 22.39
CA SER A 298 -7.92 -21.75 23.42
C SER A 298 -8.92 -22.88 23.17
N PHE A 299 -9.35 -23.08 21.92
CA PHE A 299 -10.26 -24.17 21.55
C PHE A 299 -9.59 -25.54 21.70
N ILE A 300 -8.32 -25.67 21.29
CA ILE A 300 -7.54 -26.90 21.49
C ILE A 300 -7.43 -27.22 22.98
N LEU A 301 -7.16 -26.22 23.82
CA LEU A 301 -7.03 -26.41 25.26
C LEU A 301 -8.35 -26.88 25.90
N ILE A 302 -9.48 -26.31 25.51
CA ILE A 302 -10.82 -26.73 25.98
C ILE A 302 -11.15 -28.15 25.51
N HIS A 303 -10.87 -28.48 24.26
CA HIS A 303 -11.12 -29.82 23.71
C HIS A 303 -10.31 -30.88 24.45
N ARG A 304 -9.02 -30.63 24.70
CA ARG A 304 -8.15 -31.55 25.44
C ARG A 304 -8.50 -31.65 26.92
N TRP A 305 -8.94 -30.56 27.54
CA TRP A 305 -9.44 -30.57 28.92
C TRP A 305 -10.67 -31.48 29.05
N LYS A 306 -11.61 -31.38 28.10
CA LYS A 306 -12.80 -32.24 28.08
C LYS A 306 -12.46 -33.70 27.82
N HIS A 307 -11.52 -33.98 26.91
CA HIS A 307 -11.11 -35.35 26.60
C HIS A 307 -10.34 -36.03 27.73
N ARG A 308 -9.66 -35.25 28.60
CA ARG A 308 -8.87 -35.75 29.74
C ARG A 308 -9.64 -35.70 31.07
N SER A 309 -10.95 -35.92 31.03
CA SER A 309 -11.79 -36.01 32.23
C SER A 309 -11.58 -37.31 33.02
N ASP A 310 -10.78 -38.23 32.49
CA ASP A 310 -10.42 -39.54 33.04
C ASP A 310 -9.46 -39.46 34.24
N ILE A 311 -8.63 -38.42 34.33
CA ILE A 311 -7.69 -38.22 35.43
C ILE A 311 -8.44 -37.58 36.62
N PRO A 312 -8.59 -38.28 37.78
CA PRO A 312 -9.31 -37.75 38.93
C PRO A 312 -8.56 -36.60 39.61
N ASP A 313 -7.22 -36.59 39.51
CA ASP A 313 -6.37 -35.55 40.09
C ASP A 313 -6.38 -34.26 39.27
N HIS A 314 -7.01 -33.23 39.83
CA HIS A 314 -7.14 -31.91 39.19
C HIS A 314 -5.78 -31.22 38.96
N SER A 315 -4.86 -31.34 39.90
CA SER A 315 -3.51 -30.74 39.82
C SER A 315 -2.69 -31.35 38.68
N LEU A 316 -2.65 -32.69 38.60
CA LEU A 316 -1.93 -33.41 37.55
C LEU A 316 -2.51 -33.12 36.15
N ARG A 317 -3.83 -33.00 36.05
CA ARG A 317 -4.50 -32.60 34.80
C ARG A 317 -4.10 -31.19 34.39
N LEU A 318 -4.05 -30.25 35.33
CA LEU A 318 -3.65 -28.86 35.08
C LEU A 318 -2.18 -28.76 34.64
N THR A 319 -1.26 -29.45 35.31
CA THR A 319 0.18 -29.46 34.97
C THR A 319 0.44 -29.99 33.56
N LYS A 320 -0.27 -31.04 33.14
CA LYS A 320 -0.15 -31.58 31.78
C LYS A 320 -0.64 -30.59 30.72
N MET A 321 -1.65 -29.78 31.03
CA MET A 321 -2.19 -28.77 30.10
C MET A 321 -1.30 -27.52 30.05
N SER A 322 -0.75 -27.06 31.19
CA SER A 322 0.17 -25.92 31.22
C SER A 322 1.46 -26.22 30.46
N LEU A 323 2.00 -27.43 30.56
CA LEU A 323 3.19 -27.85 29.80
C LEU A 323 2.96 -27.78 28.28
N PHE A 324 1.78 -28.19 27.82
CA PHE A 324 1.43 -28.10 26.40
C PHE A 324 1.34 -26.64 25.93
N CYS A 325 0.67 -25.78 26.69
CA CYS A 325 0.55 -24.34 26.40
C CYS A 325 1.92 -23.63 26.39
N LEU A 326 2.81 -24.03 27.30
CA LEU A 326 4.18 -23.51 27.33
C LEU A 326 4.96 -23.94 26.08
N SER A 327 4.81 -25.19 25.63
CA SER A 327 5.42 -25.67 24.39
C SER A 327 4.94 -24.92 23.16
N THR A 328 3.63 -24.66 23.02
CA THR A 328 3.08 -23.91 21.87
C THR A 328 3.53 -22.44 21.91
N SER A 329 3.51 -21.82 23.09
CA SER A 329 3.96 -20.43 23.27
C SER A 329 5.45 -20.25 22.92
N VAL A 330 6.31 -21.18 23.34
CA VAL A 330 7.75 -21.14 23.01
C VAL A 330 7.98 -21.35 21.51
N ALA A 331 7.25 -22.26 20.88
CA ALA A 331 7.35 -22.50 19.44
C ALA A 331 6.99 -21.24 18.64
N LEU A 332 5.86 -20.59 18.98
CA LEU A 332 5.44 -19.33 18.34
C LEU A 332 6.44 -18.19 18.60
N PHE A 333 6.98 -18.09 19.82
CA PHE A 333 7.98 -17.08 20.15
C PHE A 333 9.24 -17.24 19.30
N ILE A 334 9.72 -18.47 19.12
CA ILE A 334 10.87 -18.77 18.26
C ILE A 334 10.54 -18.45 16.80
N ASP A 335 9.35 -18.83 16.31
CA ASP A 335 8.93 -18.54 14.94
C ASP A 335 8.85 -17.03 14.66
N TYR A 336 8.29 -16.25 15.60
CA TYR A 336 8.30 -14.80 15.51
C TYR A 336 9.73 -14.23 15.56
N ILE A 337 10.62 -14.72 16.44
CA ILE A 337 12.02 -14.27 16.46
C ILE A 337 12.73 -14.60 15.15
N VAL A 338 12.53 -15.79 14.60
CA VAL A 338 13.15 -16.18 13.32
C VAL A 338 12.60 -15.32 12.19
N THR A 339 11.29 -15.13 12.15
CA THR A 339 10.61 -14.24 11.18
C THR A 339 11.14 -12.81 11.29
N TYR A 340 11.23 -12.25 12.50
CA TYR A 340 11.80 -10.93 12.73
C TYR A 340 13.30 -10.89 12.43
N THR A 341 14.11 -11.88 12.76
CA THR A 341 15.55 -11.84 12.46
C THR A 341 15.85 -12.00 10.96
N VAL A 342 14.98 -12.70 10.23
CA VAL A 342 15.08 -12.85 8.77
C VAL A 342 14.50 -11.63 8.03
N LEU A 343 13.40 -11.06 8.50
CA LEU A 343 12.72 -9.92 7.85
C LEU A 343 13.15 -8.55 8.40
N ALA A 344 13.61 -8.42 9.63
CA ALA A 344 14.05 -7.14 10.20
C ALA A 344 15.23 -6.52 9.45
N PRO A 345 16.23 -7.25 8.94
CA PRO A 345 17.23 -6.66 8.07
C PRO A 345 16.57 -6.08 6.82
N VAL A 346 15.61 -6.78 6.22
CA VAL A 346 14.89 -6.32 5.02
C VAL A 346 14.05 -5.07 5.32
N VAL A 347 13.31 -5.06 6.44
CA VAL A 347 12.43 -3.95 6.83
C VAL A 347 13.23 -2.74 7.32
N TYR A 348 14.24 -2.94 8.15
CA TYR A 348 15.11 -1.89 8.70
C TYR A 348 15.95 -1.22 7.59
N ILE A 349 16.44 -2.00 6.62
CA ILE A 349 17.21 -1.47 5.48
C ILE A 349 16.28 -0.76 4.47
N CYS A 350 15.03 -1.19 4.31
CA CYS A 350 14.04 -0.49 3.47
C CYS A 350 13.42 0.75 4.15
N SER A 351 13.56 0.90 5.47
CA SER A 351 13.00 2.02 6.21
C SER A 351 14.06 3.09 6.48
N ASP A 352 14.50 3.79 5.45
CA ASP A 352 15.30 4.99 5.70
C ASP A 352 14.38 6.11 6.22
N ILE A 353 14.55 6.40 7.52
CA ILE A 353 14.38 7.65 8.27
C ILE A 353 13.09 8.48 8.01
N GLY A 354 12.16 8.38 8.97
CA GLY A 354 11.46 9.56 9.53
C GLY A 354 10.46 10.29 8.64
N GLY A 355 9.46 9.61 8.08
CA GLY A 355 8.51 10.27 7.17
C GLY A 355 7.05 9.81 7.22
N TYR A 356 6.56 9.24 8.32
CA TYR A 356 5.14 8.89 8.43
C TYR A 356 4.36 9.95 9.21
N GLN A 357 3.65 10.81 8.47
CA GLN A 357 2.59 11.68 8.98
C GLN A 357 1.33 11.43 8.14
N VAL A 358 0.25 11.07 8.84
CA VAL A 358 -1.07 10.72 8.31
C VAL A 358 -1.77 11.97 7.79
N ALA A 359 -2.20 11.96 6.52
CA ALA A 359 -3.14 12.96 6.00
C ALA A 359 -3.95 12.39 4.83
N LEU A 360 -5.22 12.04 5.06
CA LEU A 360 -6.41 12.82 4.67
C LEU A 360 -7.67 11.97 4.96
N SER A 361 -8.67 12.64 5.54
CA SER A 361 -10.02 12.13 5.72
C SER A 361 -10.87 12.60 4.52
N THR A 362 -11.74 11.72 4.03
CA THR A 362 -12.73 11.93 2.96
C THR A 362 -12.26 11.68 1.52
N LYS A 363 -13.21 11.15 0.75
CA LYS A 363 -13.05 10.46 -0.53
C LYS A 363 -14.00 11.09 -1.57
N PRO A 364 -13.61 11.25 -2.85
CA PRO A 364 -14.56 11.30 -3.95
C PRO A 364 -14.88 9.90 -4.51
N SER A 365 -16.08 9.79 -5.10
CA SER A 365 -16.87 8.57 -5.32
C SER A 365 -16.17 7.38 -6.00
N LYS A 366 -16.55 6.15 -5.59
CA LYS A 366 -16.11 4.86 -6.14
C LYS A 366 -17.07 4.51 -7.28
N SER A 367 -16.68 4.72 -8.53
CA SER A 367 -17.30 4.00 -9.66
C SER A 367 -16.42 3.73 -10.88
N ASP A 368 -15.19 4.27 -10.98
CA ASP A 368 -14.45 4.17 -12.26
C ASP A 368 -13.11 3.39 -12.23
N PHE A 369 -12.51 3.14 -11.05
CA PHE A 369 -11.12 2.66 -11.01
C PHE A 369 -10.95 1.13 -11.16
N LEU A 370 -11.88 0.33 -10.64
CA LEU A 370 -11.78 -1.14 -10.69
C LEU A 370 -12.16 -1.75 -12.06
N GLY A 371 -12.93 -1.03 -12.88
CA GLY A 371 -13.23 -1.47 -14.25
C GLY A 371 -12.05 -1.27 -15.20
N LYS A 372 -11.26 -0.21 -15.02
CA LYS A 372 -10.20 0.19 -15.96
C LYS A 372 -8.86 -0.52 -15.72
N CYS A 373 -8.53 -0.91 -14.48
CA CYS A 373 -7.34 -1.73 -14.20
C CYS A 373 -7.41 -3.13 -14.82
N ASN A 374 -8.59 -3.77 -14.86
CA ASN A 374 -8.74 -5.08 -15.49
C ASN A 374 -8.53 -5.03 -17.01
N VAL A 375 -8.88 -3.91 -17.68
CA VAL A 375 -8.68 -3.75 -19.13
C VAL A 375 -7.20 -3.54 -19.49
N VAL A 376 -6.44 -2.85 -18.63
CA VAL A 376 -4.99 -2.67 -18.82
C VAL A 376 -4.22 -3.97 -18.55
N GLU A 377 -4.61 -4.75 -17.52
CA GLU A 377 -3.98 -6.04 -17.22
C GLU A 377 -4.26 -7.11 -18.29
N LEU A 378 -5.47 -7.12 -18.87
CA LEU A 378 -5.83 -8.02 -19.99
C LEU A 378 -5.10 -7.67 -21.30
N THR A 379 -4.75 -6.39 -21.50
CA THR A 379 -4.00 -5.96 -22.69
C THR A 379 -2.49 -6.27 -22.55
N LEU A 380 -1.94 -6.21 -21.34
CA LEU A 380 -0.53 -6.49 -21.06
C LEU A 380 -0.20 -7.99 -20.94
N LYS A 381 -1.11 -8.83 -20.44
CA LYS A 381 -0.90 -10.30 -20.36
C LYS A 381 -0.83 -10.98 -21.73
N ARG A 382 -1.35 -10.37 -22.80
CA ARG A 382 -1.43 -11.00 -24.13
C ARG A 382 -0.16 -10.86 -24.99
N ARG A 383 0.87 -10.11 -24.53
CA ARG A 383 2.18 -10.07 -25.21
C ARG A 383 3.29 -10.34 -24.19
N ARG A 384 4.01 -11.46 -24.38
CA ARG A 384 5.27 -11.78 -23.68
C ARG A 384 6.32 -10.69 -23.96
N LEU A 385 6.29 -9.58 -23.23
CA LEU A 385 7.22 -8.46 -23.39
C LEU A 385 7.82 -7.97 -22.06
N ILE A 386 7.83 -8.81 -21.03
CA ILE A 386 8.51 -8.49 -19.75
C ILE A 386 9.99 -8.92 -19.80
N GLN A 387 10.37 -9.85 -20.67
CA GLN A 387 11.74 -10.36 -20.73
C GLN A 387 12.78 -9.40 -21.36
N PRO A 388 12.49 -8.64 -22.44
CA PRO A 388 13.46 -7.69 -22.98
C PRO A 388 13.52 -6.34 -22.23
N PHE A 389 12.55 -6.03 -21.35
CA PHE A 389 12.53 -4.77 -20.60
C PHE A 389 13.52 -4.77 -19.42
N MET A 390 13.84 -5.95 -18.86
CA MET A 390 14.87 -6.08 -17.83
C MET A 390 16.31 -6.13 -18.41
N GLU A 391 16.47 -6.47 -19.70
CA GLU A 391 17.79 -6.48 -20.36
C GLU A 391 18.28 -5.07 -20.76
N SER A 392 17.38 -4.08 -20.87
CA SER A 392 17.75 -2.69 -21.20
C SER A 392 18.29 -1.88 -20.02
N LEU A 393 18.21 -2.39 -18.78
CA LEU A 393 18.72 -1.70 -17.57
C LEU A 393 20.17 -2.08 -17.22
N GLY A 394 20.93 -2.66 -18.16
CA GLY A 394 22.38 -2.74 -18.02
C GLY A 394 22.88 -3.61 -16.87
N ALA A 395 22.25 -4.76 -16.62
CA ALA A 395 22.82 -5.80 -15.76
C ALA A 395 23.72 -6.74 -16.57
N ASN A 396 24.76 -6.18 -17.21
CA ASN A 396 25.92 -6.97 -17.65
C ASN A 396 27.07 -6.65 -16.70
N GLY A 397 26.99 -7.24 -15.51
CA GLY A 397 28.07 -7.27 -14.53
C GLY A 397 28.34 -8.72 -14.16
N LYS A 398 29.36 -9.32 -14.79
CA LYS A 398 30.07 -10.45 -14.19
C LYS A 398 30.63 -9.98 -12.85
N CYS A 399 30.16 -10.57 -11.76
CA CYS A 399 30.83 -10.72 -10.48
C CYS A 399 30.21 -11.91 -9.74
#